data_AF-A0A2N2TB78-F1
#
_entry.id   AF-A0A2N2TB78-F1
#
_cell.length_a   1.000
_cell.length_b   1.000
_cell.length_c   1.000
_cell.angle_alpha   90.00
_cell.angle_beta   90.00
_cell.angle_gamma   90.00
#
_symmetry.space_group_name_H-M   'P 1'
#
loop_
_entity.id
_entity.type
_entity.pdbx_description
1 polymer ?
#
loop_
_entity_poly.entity_id
_entity_poly.type
_entity_poly.pdbx_seq_one_letter_code
_entity_poly.pdbx_strand_id
1 'polypeptide(L)'
;MTRSTNFQVYLQLPDGPSRDALRAGLQAMQCIPVNMPPQGIEHAELLKRLAADKHAMVFLDVSNALPKVTHRFDHVLKTWPQALRARTVLTRLSAGHVSPADRAWVQSLGFPDLVASFENSSASSPLRWALDLVADTAGLPALSAEDLDRYLRSVPGTQASLSPRAFIHARTGLDAEALADLLQFKLDIRDRSYHLKKYPSCFVGAEAVHWMGQHFELDHQQVVKVGQALQALGLIYHVANEQKFSDEAFFFRLRAPAQLTQVNNALALQILSDRLVVVDRSHLGKDYPSCWVGQDAVDVLCAKFAITRHESQLILYRLMQFGFFEHVVGEQGFFDGNYFYRFNDSPA
;
A
#
# COMPACT_ATOMS: atom_id res chain seq x y z
N MET A 1 -13.84 -38.08 15.27
CA MET A 1 -14.71 -37.21 14.44
C MET A 1 -15.15 -36.03 15.30
N THR A 2 -14.28 -35.05 15.44
CA THR A 2 -14.53 -33.81 16.20
C THR A 2 -15.29 -32.84 15.28
N ARG A 3 -16.34 -32.21 15.82
CA ARG A 3 -17.20 -31.24 15.12
C ARG A 3 -16.36 -30.24 14.33
N SER A 4 -16.56 -30.21 13.01
CA SER A 4 -16.09 -29.12 12.16
C SER A 4 -16.70 -27.83 12.71
N THR A 5 -15.89 -26.97 13.30
CA THR A 5 -16.22 -25.56 13.46
C THR A 5 -16.55 -25.04 12.07
N ASN A 6 -17.73 -24.47 11.88
CA ASN A 6 -18.23 -23.95 10.60
C ASN A 6 -17.49 -22.65 10.21
N PHE A 7 -16.16 -22.67 10.29
CA PHE A 7 -15.29 -21.54 10.07
C PHE A 7 -15.02 -21.36 8.59
N GLN A 8 -15.20 -20.15 8.08
CA GLN A 8 -15.10 -19.85 6.66
C GLN A 8 -14.23 -18.62 6.42
N VAL A 9 -13.23 -18.76 5.55
CA VAL A 9 -12.45 -17.63 5.03
C VAL A 9 -13.03 -17.17 3.71
N TYR A 10 -13.20 -15.86 3.58
CA TYR A 10 -13.64 -15.18 2.37
C TYR A 10 -12.51 -14.34 1.78
N LEU A 11 -12.32 -14.43 0.46
CA LEU A 11 -11.29 -13.68 -0.24
C LEU A 11 -11.91 -12.72 -1.25
N GLN A 12 -11.46 -11.48 -1.22
CA GLN A 12 -11.63 -10.52 -2.31
C GLN A 12 -10.29 -9.85 -2.60
N LEU A 13 -9.39 -10.66 -3.15
CA LEU A 13 -8.00 -10.31 -3.45
C LEU A 13 -7.75 -10.38 -4.96
N PRO A 14 -6.89 -9.51 -5.52
CA PRO A 14 -6.46 -9.62 -6.91
C PRO A 14 -5.80 -10.97 -7.17
N ASP A 15 -5.94 -11.49 -8.39
CA ASP A 15 -5.20 -12.68 -8.82
C ASP A 15 -3.70 -12.40 -8.80
N GLY A 16 -2.91 -13.39 -8.37
CA GLY A 16 -1.46 -13.31 -8.38
C GLY A 16 -0.79 -14.03 -7.21
N PRO A 17 0.54 -14.02 -7.16
CA PRO A 17 1.32 -14.88 -6.27
C PRO A 17 1.00 -14.72 -4.77
N SER A 18 0.71 -13.49 -4.32
CA SER A 18 0.31 -13.26 -2.92
C SER A 18 -1.03 -13.94 -2.58
N ARG A 19 -2.03 -13.88 -3.48
CA ARG A 19 -3.31 -14.56 -3.28
C ARG A 19 -3.12 -16.07 -3.30
N ASP A 20 -2.28 -16.58 -4.19
CA ASP A 20 -2.01 -18.01 -4.33
C ASP A 20 -1.27 -18.57 -3.10
N ALA A 21 -0.28 -17.84 -2.58
CA ALA A 21 0.43 -18.20 -1.35
C ALA A 21 -0.50 -18.27 -0.14
N LEU A 22 -1.37 -17.27 0.04
CA LEU A 22 -2.38 -17.30 1.10
C LEU A 22 -3.34 -18.48 0.94
N ARG A 23 -3.85 -18.73 -0.28
CA ARG A 23 -4.73 -19.87 -0.56
C ARG A 23 -4.08 -21.21 -0.24
N ALA A 24 -2.80 -21.38 -0.58
CA ALA A 24 -2.04 -22.59 -0.29
C ALA A 24 -1.87 -22.81 1.22
N GLY A 25 -1.53 -21.75 1.96
CA GLY A 25 -1.45 -21.81 3.42
C GLY A 25 -2.79 -22.17 4.09
N LEU A 26 -3.89 -21.56 3.63
CA LEU A 26 -5.23 -21.87 4.10
C LEU A 26 -5.62 -23.34 3.82
N GLN A 27 -5.30 -23.85 2.62
CA GLN A 27 -5.52 -25.25 2.26
C GLN A 27 -4.71 -26.21 3.14
N ALA A 28 -3.48 -25.84 3.53
CA ALA A 28 -2.68 -26.62 4.47
C ALA A 28 -3.35 -26.76 5.84
N MET A 29 -4.13 -25.75 6.25
CA MET A 29 -4.94 -25.76 7.47
C MET A 29 -6.31 -26.43 7.29
N GLN A 30 -6.57 -27.08 6.15
CA GLN A 30 -7.87 -27.63 5.76
C GLN A 30 -8.99 -26.57 5.70
N CYS A 31 -8.62 -25.29 5.54
CA CYS A 31 -9.55 -24.19 5.36
C CYS A 31 -9.62 -23.83 3.88
N ILE A 32 -10.71 -24.17 3.20
CA ILE A 32 -10.87 -23.84 1.78
C ILE A 32 -11.52 -22.46 1.66
N PRO A 33 -10.80 -21.42 1.19
CA PRO A 33 -11.36 -20.09 1.07
C PRO A 33 -12.37 -19.97 -0.07
N VAL A 34 -13.42 -19.18 0.16
CA VAL A 34 -14.47 -18.86 -0.80
C VAL A 34 -14.27 -17.44 -1.33
N ASN A 35 -14.45 -17.22 -2.63
CA ASN A 35 -14.38 -15.86 -3.18
C ASN A 35 -15.67 -15.09 -2.84
N MET A 36 -15.53 -13.82 -2.48
CA MET A 36 -16.71 -12.96 -2.32
C MET A 36 -17.33 -12.63 -3.69
N PRO A 37 -18.67 -12.47 -3.75
CA PRO A 37 -19.35 -11.96 -4.94
C PRO A 37 -18.91 -10.51 -5.24
N PRO A 38 -19.01 -10.07 -6.50
CA PRO A 38 -18.73 -8.68 -6.87
C PRO A 38 -19.67 -7.71 -6.14
N GLN A 39 -19.29 -6.44 -6.06
CA GLN A 39 -20.12 -5.40 -5.42
C GLN A 39 -21.52 -5.37 -6.04
N GLY A 40 -22.55 -5.35 -5.19
CA GLY A 40 -23.95 -5.44 -5.57
C GLY A 40 -24.83 -5.93 -4.43
N ILE A 41 -26.05 -6.34 -4.75
CA ILE A 41 -27.06 -6.78 -3.77
C ILE A 41 -26.57 -8.01 -3.00
N GLU A 42 -26.08 -9.03 -3.70
CA GLU A 42 -25.57 -10.28 -3.08
C GLU A 42 -24.40 -10.02 -2.12
N HIS A 43 -23.51 -9.09 -2.48
CA HIS A 43 -22.40 -8.67 -1.63
C HIS A 43 -22.90 -7.97 -0.36
N ALA A 44 -23.85 -7.03 -0.49
CA ALA A 44 -24.43 -6.35 0.67
C ALA A 44 -25.14 -7.32 1.63
N GLU A 45 -25.86 -8.32 1.10
CA GLU A 45 -26.50 -9.37 1.88
C GLU A 45 -25.47 -10.31 2.55
N LEU A 46 -24.39 -10.66 1.84
CA LEU A 46 -23.28 -11.41 2.43
C LEU A 46 -22.67 -10.64 3.60
N LEU A 47 -22.35 -9.35 3.44
CA LEU A 47 -21.77 -8.54 4.53
C LEU A 47 -22.65 -8.53 5.78
N LYS A 48 -23.97 -8.43 5.64
CA LYS A 48 -24.92 -8.52 6.76
C LYS A 48 -24.81 -9.86 7.48
N ARG A 49 -24.69 -10.97 6.74
CA ARG A 49 -24.51 -12.31 7.33
C ARG A 49 -23.16 -12.44 8.03
N LEU A 50 -22.07 -12.01 7.39
CA LEU A 50 -20.71 -12.09 7.96
C LEU A 50 -20.56 -11.25 9.24
N ALA A 51 -21.27 -10.12 9.32
CA ALA A 51 -21.29 -9.30 10.53
C ALA A 51 -21.86 -10.05 11.76
N ALA A 52 -22.80 -10.97 11.54
CA ALA A 52 -23.42 -11.78 12.60
C ALA A 52 -22.67 -13.09 12.89
N ASP A 53 -22.06 -13.69 11.86
CA ASP A 53 -21.32 -14.94 11.98
C ASP A 53 -19.92 -14.68 12.56
N LYS A 54 -19.65 -15.15 13.79
CA LYS A 54 -18.35 -15.01 14.45
C LYS A 54 -17.26 -15.94 13.92
N HIS A 55 -17.63 -16.94 13.12
CA HIS A 55 -16.72 -17.92 12.54
C HIS A 55 -16.34 -17.60 11.09
N ALA A 56 -16.58 -16.37 10.64
CA ALA A 56 -16.08 -15.90 9.35
C ALA A 56 -14.81 -15.04 9.50
N MET A 57 -13.96 -15.07 8.48
CA MET A 57 -12.86 -14.12 8.35
C MET A 57 -12.74 -13.67 6.90
N VAL A 58 -12.36 -12.42 6.68
CA VAL A 58 -12.30 -11.81 5.34
C VAL A 58 -10.90 -11.29 5.06
N PHE A 59 -10.39 -11.53 3.86
CA PHE A 59 -9.24 -10.81 3.31
C PHE A 59 -9.71 -9.93 2.15
N LEU A 60 -9.47 -8.63 2.27
CA LEU A 60 -10.01 -7.60 1.39
C LEU A 60 -8.90 -6.72 0.84
N ASP A 61 -8.75 -6.67 -0.48
CA ASP A 61 -7.78 -5.76 -1.10
C ASP A 61 -8.37 -4.38 -1.33
N VAL A 62 -7.68 -3.36 -0.81
CA VAL A 62 -8.06 -1.94 -0.88
C VAL A 62 -7.13 -1.12 -1.77
N SER A 63 -6.41 -1.78 -2.69
CA SER A 63 -5.55 -1.08 -3.65
C SER A 63 -6.37 -0.19 -4.57
N ASN A 64 -6.06 1.12 -4.59
CA ASN A 64 -6.64 2.06 -5.54
C ASN A 64 -5.79 2.13 -6.83
N ALA A 65 -5.71 1.02 -7.58
CA ALA A 65 -4.96 0.94 -8.84
C ALA A 65 -5.93 1.00 -10.03
N LEU A 66 -6.05 2.14 -10.68
CA LEU A 66 -6.84 2.22 -11.92
C LEU A 66 -6.24 1.31 -13.01
N PRO A 67 -7.06 0.63 -13.84
CA PRO A 67 -8.53 0.70 -13.90
C PRO A 67 -9.26 -0.27 -12.96
N LYS A 68 -8.55 -1.16 -12.26
CA LYS A 68 -9.13 -2.20 -11.39
C LYS A 68 -9.14 -1.74 -9.94
N VAL A 69 -10.09 -0.87 -9.61
CA VAL A 69 -10.39 -0.54 -8.21
C VAL A 69 -11.21 -1.70 -7.64
N THR A 70 -10.63 -2.51 -6.75
CA THR A 70 -11.34 -3.61 -6.08
C THR A 70 -12.30 -3.05 -5.04
N HIS A 71 -11.75 -2.28 -4.09
CA HIS A 71 -12.47 -1.53 -3.07
C HIS A 71 -11.67 -0.30 -2.71
N ARG A 72 -12.27 0.88 -2.81
CA ARG A 72 -11.60 2.08 -2.30
C ARG A 72 -11.70 2.08 -0.77
N PHE A 73 -10.58 2.37 -0.11
CA PHE A 73 -10.52 2.34 1.34
C PHE A 73 -11.52 3.31 1.98
N ASP A 74 -11.69 4.51 1.40
CA ASP A 74 -12.69 5.48 1.86
C ASP A 74 -14.14 4.93 1.82
N HIS A 75 -14.47 4.12 0.82
CA HIS A 75 -15.78 3.47 0.72
C HIS A 75 -15.93 2.36 1.76
N VAL A 76 -14.88 1.55 1.97
CA VAL A 76 -14.83 0.49 3.00
C VAL A 76 -15.09 1.09 4.38
N LEU A 77 -14.53 2.27 4.69
CA LEU A 77 -14.77 2.92 5.99
C LEU A 77 -16.25 3.28 6.22
N LYS A 78 -17.01 3.56 5.15
CA LYS A 78 -18.43 3.91 5.22
C LYS A 78 -19.34 2.69 5.25
N THR A 79 -19.03 1.65 4.47
CA THR A 79 -19.96 0.54 4.21
C THR A 79 -19.60 -0.75 4.93
N TRP A 80 -18.36 -0.92 5.38
CA TRP A 80 -17.93 -2.16 6.01
C TRP A 80 -18.46 -2.28 7.45
N PRO A 81 -19.17 -3.37 7.82
CA PRO A 81 -19.76 -3.52 9.14
C PRO A 81 -18.71 -3.44 10.25
N GLN A 82 -18.96 -2.60 11.27
CA GLN A 82 -18.03 -2.44 12.41
C GLN A 82 -17.74 -3.76 13.12
N ALA A 83 -18.77 -4.61 13.31
CA ALA A 83 -18.64 -5.93 13.93
C ALA A 83 -17.78 -6.93 13.13
N LEU A 84 -17.49 -6.65 11.86
CA LEU A 84 -16.68 -7.50 10.98
C LEU A 84 -15.22 -7.02 10.88
N ARG A 85 -14.92 -5.76 11.25
CA ARG A 85 -13.59 -5.16 11.05
C ARG A 85 -12.48 -5.96 11.70
N ALA A 86 -12.66 -6.40 12.96
CA ALA A 86 -11.67 -7.17 13.70
C ALA A 86 -11.37 -8.56 13.08
N ARG A 87 -12.18 -9.00 12.12
CA ARG A 87 -12.02 -10.26 11.36
C ARG A 87 -11.81 -10.00 9.87
N THR A 88 -11.41 -8.78 9.50
CA THR A 88 -11.16 -8.38 8.11
C THR A 88 -9.72 -7.90 7.98
N VAL A 89 -8.84 -8.71 7.39
CA VAL A 89 -7.48 -8.28 7.06
C VAL A 89 -7.51 -7.49 5.76
N LEU A 90 -6.97 -6.28 5.77
CA LEU A 90 -6.86 -5.45 4.58
C LEU A 90 -5.55 -5.71 3.86
N THR A 91 -5.54 -5.59 2.54
CA THR A 91 -4.33 -5.77 1.74
C THR A 91 -4.16 -4.66 0.70
N ARG A 92 -2.92 -4.46 0.25
CA ARG A 92 -2.55 -3.61 -0.89
C ARG A 92 -1.64 -4.36 -1.85
N LEU A 93 -2.14 -5.47 -2.38
CA LEU A 93 -1.37 -6.40 -3.21
C LEU A 93 -1.14 -5.88 -4.63
N SER A 94 -2.04 -5.04 -5.15
CA SER A 94 -1.94 -4.52 -6.53
C SER A 94 -1.23 -3.18 -6.65
N ALA A 95 -1.30 -2.32 -5.62
CA ALA A 95 -0.59 -1.04 -5.65
C ALA A 95 -0.37 -0.39 -4.29
N GLY A 96 0.74 0.34 -4.24
CA GLY A 96 1.13 1.20 -3.14
C GLY A 96 2.04 0.53 -2.12
N HIS A 97 2.75 1.37 -1.38
CA HIS A 97 3.51 0.95 -0.22
C HIS A 97 2.58 0.84 0.99
N VAL A 98 2.99 0.04 1.96
CA VAL A 98 2.33 -0.05 3.26
C VAL A 98 3.33 0.37 4.33
N SER A 99 3.25 1.63 4.76
CA SER A 99 4.13 2.11 5.83
C SER A 99 3.66 1.64 7.21
N PRO A 100 4.54 1.64 8.23
CA PRO A 100 4.13 1.40 9.62
C PRO A 100 2.98 2.30 10.10
N ALA A 101 2.95 3.56 9.64
CA ALA A 101 1.86 4.49 9.97
C ALA A 101 0.54 4.12 9.30
N ASP A 102 0.57 3.56 8.08
CA ASP A 102 -0.63 3.06 7.41
C ASP A 102 -1.22 1.87 8.18
N ARG A 103 -0.35 0.95 8.62
CA ARG A 103 -0.76 -0.20 9.45
C ARG A 103 -1.37 0.25 10.77
N ALA A 104 -0.69 1.15 11.48
CA ALA A 104 -1.17 1.68 12.75
C ALA A 104 -2.52 2.42 12.60
N TRP A 105 -2.71 3.13 11.49
CA TRP A 105 -3.99 3.77 11.19
C TRP A 105 -5.11 2.76 10.90
N VAL A 106 -4.84 1.75 10.07
CA VAL A 106 -5.80 0.67 9.80
C VAL A 106 -6.17 -0.08 11.08
N GLN A 107 -5.21 -0.30 11.97
CA GLN A 107 -5.42 -0.92 13.28
C GLN A 107 -6.30 -0.07 14.19
N SER A 108 -6.09 1.25 14.24
CA SER A 108 -6.93 2.15 15.05
C SER A 108 -8.38 2.23 14.56
N LEU A 109 -8.63 1.83 13.30
CA LEU A 109 -9.97 1.73 12.72
C LEU A 109 -10.67 0.39 13.01
N GLY A 110 -9.99 -0.53 13.70
CA GLY A 110 -10.51 -1.82 14.17
C GLY A 110 -10.22 -3.01 13.25
N PHE A 111 -9.39 -2.85 12.23
CA PHE A 111 -8.92 -3.96 11.38
C PHE A 111 -7.63 -4.57 11.97
N PRO A 112 -7.33 -5.86 11.76
CA PRO A 112 -6.11 -6.47 12.32
C PRO A 112 -4.82 -5.89 11.75
N ASP A 113 -4.76 -5.69 10.43
CA ASP A 113 -3.58 -5.14 9.75
C ASP A 113 -3.88 -4.72 8.30
N LEU A 114 -2.90 -4.04 7.69
CA LEU A 114 -2.79 -3.76 6.27
C LEU A 114 -1.56 -4.50 5.72
N VAL A 115 -1.74 -5.42 4.78
CA VAL A 115 -0.65 -6.28 4.28
C VAL A 115 -0.28 -5.97 2.83
N ALA A 116 1.02 -5.84 2.56
CA ALA A 116 1.55 -5.49 1.24
C ALA A 116 1.86 -6.71 0.33
N SER A 117 2.10 -7.88 0.91
CA SER A 117 2.41 -9.12 0.19
C SER A 117 2.30 -10.33 1.10
N PHE A 118 2.02 -11.48 0.52
CA PHE A 118 2.06 -12.79 1.17
C PHE A 118 3.11 -13.74 0.54
N GLU A 119 4.02 -13.22 -0.29
CA GLU A 119 4.98 -14.04 -1.02
C GLU A 119 6.18 -14.50 -0.16
N ASN A 120 6.42 -13.84 0.96
CA ASN A 120 7.46 -14.22 1.92
C ASN A 120 6.90 -15.32 2.86
N SER A 121 7.60 -16.45 2.97
CA SER A 121 7.23 -17.59 3.84
C SER A 121 8.10 -17.74 5.10
N SER A 122 8.96 -16.76 5.39
CA SER A 122 9.78 -16.76 6.62
C SER A 122 8.92 -16.79 7.88
N ALA A 123 9.51 -17.19 9.01
CA ALA A 123 8.79 -17.35 10.28
C ALA A 123 8.14 -16.05 10.80
N SER A 124 8.67 -14.88 10.43
CA SER A 124 8.14 -13.57 10.80
C SER A 124 7.38 -12.90 9.65
N SER A 125 7.01 -13.63 8.60
CA SER A 125 6.40 -13.05 7.41
C SER A 125 4.93 -12.65 7.62
N PRO A 126 4.40 -11.72 6.81
CA PRO A 126 2.98 -11.40 6.84
C PRO A 126 2.07 -12.58 6.48
N LEU A 127 2.54 -13.52 5.65
CA LEU A 127 1.80 -14.76 5.37
C LEU A 127 1.68 -15.61 6.63
N ARG A 128 2.79 -15.81 7.35
CA ARG A 128 2.79 -16.61 8.58
C ARG A 128 1.86 -15.99 9.63
N TRP A 129 1.99 -14.68 9.86
CA TRP A 129 1.12 -13.93 10.75
C TRP A 129 -0.37 -14.08 10.37
N ALA A 130 -0.71 -13.98 9.08
CA ALA A 130 -2.09 -14.10 8.62
C ALA A 130 -2.67 -15.51 8.85
N LEU A 131 -1.86 -16.56 8.65
CA LEU A 131 -2.27 -17.95 8.90
C LEU A 131 -2.42 -18.23 10.40
N ASP A 132 -1.54 -17.68 11.23
CA ASP A 132 -1.66 -17.80 12.69
C ASP A 132 -2.92 -17.08 13.20
N LEU A 133 -3.24 -15.90 12.66
CA LEU A 133 -4.51 -15.19 12.95
C LEU A 133 -5.74 -16.01 12.56
N VAL A 134 -5.70 -16.68 11.40
CA VAL A 134 -6.76 -17.60 10.96
C VAL A 134 -6.87 -18.78 11.93
N ALA A 135 -5.75 -19.36 12.35
CA ALA A 135 -5.72 -20.50 13.25
C ALA A 135 -6.36 -20.14 14.60
N ASP A 136 -5.95 -19.00 15.18
CA ASP A 136 -6.48 -18.48 16.43
C ASP A 136 -7.98 -18.20 16.35
N THR A 137 -8.43 -17.57 15.27
CA THR A 137 -9.86 -17.23 15.07
C THR A 137 -10.71 -18.49 14.87
N ALA A 138 -10.16 -19.51 14.20
CA ALA A 138 -10.84 -20.77 13.92
C ALA A 138 -10.75 -21.79 15.07
N GLY A 139 -9.87 -21.57 16.06
CA GLY A 139 -9.54 -22.58 17.08
C GLY A 139 -8.79 -23.78 16.51
N LEU A 140 -7.99 -23.57 15.46
CA LEU A 140 -7.16 -24.58 14.81
C LEU A 140 -5.73 -24.55 15.36
N PRO A 141 -4.98 -25.66 15.32
CA PRO A 141 -3.55 -25.64 15.64
C PRO A 141 -2.76 -24.78 14.64
N ALA A 142 -1.70 -24.14 15.12
CA ALA A 142 -0.77 -23.40 14.26
C ALA A 142 -0.14 -24.32 13.20
N LEU A 143 -0.01 -23.80 11.97
CA LEU A 143 0.57 -24.53 10.86
C LEU A 143 2.10 -24.69 11.04
N SER A 144 2.62 -25.90 10.84
CA SER A 144 4.06 -26.14 10.89
C SER A 144 4.77 -25.50 9.68
N ALA A 145 6.03 -25.11 9.85
CA ALA A 145 6.82 -24.54 8.75
C ALA A 145 7.00 -25.55 7.60
N GLU A 146 7.23 -26.83 7.92
CA GLU A 146 7.39 -27.89 6.92
C GLU A 146 6.13 -28.13 6.09
N ASP A 147 4.95 -28.09 6.74
CA ASP A 147 3.68 -28.25 6.03
C ASP A 147 3.41 -27.04 5.13
N LEU A 148 3.63 -25.81 5.61
CA LEU A 148 3.49 -24.60 4.80
C LEU A 148 4.39 -24.68 3.55
N ASP A 149 5.67 -25.02 3.74
CA ASP A 149 6.63 -25.16 2.65
C ASP A 149 6.22 -26.24 1.63
N ARG A 150 5.66 -27.37 2.10
CA ARG A 150 5.15 -28.44 1.25
C ARG A 150 4.04 -27.93 0.34
N TYR A 151 3.10 -27.17 0.88
CA TYR A 151 1.97 -26.63 0.12
C TYR A 151 2.41 -25.52 -0.84
N LEU A 152 3.28 -24.59 -0.41
CA LEU A 152 3.78 -23.52 -1.27
C LEU A 152 4.52 -24.06 -2.51
N ARG A 153 5.28 -25.15 -2.36
CA ARG A 153 5.95 -25.83 -3.51
C ARG A 153 4.98 -26.45 -4.51
N SER A 154 3.75 -26.77 -4.08
CA SER A 154 2.74 -27.43 -4.91
C SER A 154 1.89 -26.45 -5.74
N VAL A 155 1.97 -25.15 -5.47
CA VAL A 155 1.23 -24.10 -6.18
C VAL A 155 1.80 -23.92 -7.59
N PRO A 156 1.05 -24.21 -8.67
CA PRO A 156 1.49 -23.95 -10.04
C PRO A 156 1.41 -22.44 -10.31
N GLY A 157 2.52 -21.81 -10.72
CA GLY A 157 2.51 -20.39 -11.11
C GLY A 157 3.78 -19.60 -10.77
N THR A 158 4.68 -20.15 -9.95
CA THR A 158 5.88 -19.46 -9.43
C THR A 158 7.00 -19.24 -10.46
N GLN A 159 6.80 -19.58 -11.74
CA GLN A 159 7.82 -19.46 -12.80
C GLN A 159 7.58 -18.31 -13.79
N ALA A 160 6.46 -17.60 -13.71
CA ALA A 160 6.22 -16.42 -14.54
C ALA A 160 6.67 -15.15 -13.81
N SER A 161 7.95 -14.77 -13.97
CA SER A 161 8.61 -13.56 -13.42
C SER A 161 8.22 -13.12 -11.99
N LEU A 162 9.18 -13.17 -11.06
CA LEU A 162 8.98 -12.68 -9.68
C LEU A 162 8.30 -11.30 -9.66
N SER A 163 7.32 -11.13 -8.77
CA SER A 163 6.74 -9.80 -8.49
C SER A 163 7.84 -8.83 -8.07
N PRO A 164 7.67 -7.50 -8.19
CA PRO A 164 8.67 -6.54 -7.70
C PRO A 164 9.09 -6.81 -6.25
N ARG A 165 8.14 -7.17 -5.37
CA ARG A 165 8.40 -7.49 -3.95
C ARG A 165 9.20 -8.77 -3.80
N ALA A 166 8.79 -9.84 -4.47
CA ALA A 166 9.50 -11.11 -4.44
C ALA A 166 10.92 -10.99 -5.04
N PHE A 167 11.09 -10.20 -6.10
CA PHE A 167 12.38 -9.91 -6.71
C PHE A 167 13.30 -9.17 -5.74
N ILE A 168 12.81 -8.12 -5.07
CA ILE A 168 13.59 -7.38 -4.06
C ILE A 168 14.03 -8.32 -2.93
N HIS A 169 13.10 -9.08 -2.35
CA HIS A 169 13.42 -9.99 -1.26
C HIS A 169 14.42 -11.07 -1.68
N ALA A 170 14.25 -11.67 -2.86
CA ALA A 170 15.17 -12.68 -3.38
C ALA A 170 16.60 -12.16 -3.60
N ARG A 171 16.78 -10.86 -3.86
CA ARG A 171 18.10 -10.25 -4.11
C ARG A 171 18.73 -9.62 -2.88
N THR A 172 17.93 -9.19 -1.91
CA THR A 172 18.41 -8.39 -0.77
C THR A 172 18.17 -9.05 0.59
N GLY A 173 17.31 -10.07 0.67
CA GLY A 173 16.82 -10.63 1.93
C GLY A 173 15.88 -9.71 2.71
N LEU A 174 15.54 -8.53 2.16
CA LEU A 174 14.68 -7.55 2.79
C LEU A 174 13.36 -7.40 2.05
N ASP A 175 12.29 -7.13 2.80
CA ASP A 175 11.05 -6.64 2.20
C ASP A 175 11.27 -5.25 1.60
N ALA A 176 10.47 -4.88 0.58
CA ALA A 176 10.69 -3.65 -0.18
C ALA A 176 10.67 -2.36 0.68
N GLU A 177 9.75 -2.27 1.64
CA GLU A 177 9.69 -1.17 2.60
C GLU A 177 10.93 -1.12 3.50
N ALA A 178 11.39 -2.28 3.99
CA ALA A 178 12.60 -2.36 4.82
C ALA A 178 13.86 -1.96 4.04
N LEU A 179 13.94 -2.31 2.74
CA LEU A 179 14.98 -1.83 1.86
C LEU A 179 14.91 -0.31 1.67
N ALA A 180 13.73 0.25 1.44
CA ALA A 180 13.56 1.70 1.32
C ALA A 180 13.99 2.44 2.60
N ASP A 181 13.63 1.91 3.78
CA ASP A 181 14.08 2.43 5.07
C ASP A 181 15.61 2.35 5.20
N LEU A 182 16.22 1.22 4.84
CA LEU A 182 17.68 1.09 4.84
C LEU A 182 18.35 2.13 3.94
N LEU A 183 17.85 2.33 2.73
CA LEU A 183 18.35 3.34 1.78
C LEU A 183 18.22 4.76 2.34
N GLN A 184 17.14 5.05 3.07
CA GLN A 184 16.94 6.34 3.74
C GLN A 184 18.07 6.68 4.72
N PHE A 185 18.67 5.68 5.36
CA PHE A 185 19.77 5.88 6.31
C PHE A 185 21.16 5.78 5.67
N LYS A 186 21.29 5.14 4.52
CA LYS A 186 22.58 4.79 3.92
C LYS A 186 22.99 5.70 2.76
N LEU A 187 22.03 6.29 2.05
CA LEU A 187 22.31 7.18 0.92
C LEU A 187 22.56 8.62 1.38
N ASP A 188 23.31 9.37 0.57
CA ASP A 188 23.52 10.81 0.75
C ASP A 188 22.26 11.60 0.33
N ILE A 189 21.28 11.64 1.24
CA ILE A 189 20.02 12.36 1.03
C ILE A 189 20.17 13.80 1.51
N ARG A 190 20.15 14.73 0.56
CA ARG A 190 20.30 16.17 0.81
C ARG A 190 19.72 16.99 -0.32
N ASP A 191 19.56 18.27 -0.05
CA ASP A 191 19.13 19.25 -1.05
C ASP A 191 20.21 19.43 -2.11
N ARG A 192 19.83 19.30 -3.37
CA ARG A 192 20.72 19.53 -4.53
C ARG A 192 20.14 20.60 -5.43
N SER A 193 21.01 21.30 -6.16
CA SER A 193 20.59 22.32 -7.15
C SER A 193 21.09 21.93 -8.53
N TYR A 194 20.23 22.03 -9.54
CA TYR A 194 20.58 21.78 -10.94
C TYR A 194 19.78 22.72 -11.85
N HIS A 195 20.46 23.36 -12.82
CA HIS A 195 19.89 24.40 -13.68
C HIS A 195 19.02 25.44 -12.94
N LEU A 196 19.57 26.02 -11.87
CA LEU A 196 18.89 27.03 -11.02
C LEU A 196 17.62 26.53 -10.31
N LYS A 197 17.29 25.23 -10.39
CA LYS A 197 16.20 24.61 -9.66
C LYS A 197 16.74 23.86 -8.44
N LYS A 198 16.10 24.06 -7.29
CA LYS A 198 16.38 23.31 -6.06
C LYS A 198 15.55 22.03 -6.00
N TYR A 199 16.19 20.95 -5.63
CA TYR A 199 15.61 19.62 -5.43
C TYR A 199 15.86 19.20 -3.99
N PRO A 200 14.88 19.40 -3.09
CA PRO A 200 15.04 19.02 -1.70
C PRO A 200 15.05 17.51 -1.53
N SER A 201 15.78 17.05 -0.49
CA SER A 201 15.78 15.68 0.03
C SER A 201 15.88 14.59 -1.06
N CYS A 202 16.83 14.73 -1.99
CA CYS A 202 17.06 13.76 -3.05
C CYS A 202 18.36 12.98 -2.86
N PHE A 203 18.54 11.91 -3.63
CA PHE A 203 19.78 11.14 -3.77
C PHE A 203 20.08 10.93 -5.26
N VAL A 204 21.33 10.57 -5.60
CA VAL A 204 21.75 10.34 -6.99
C VAL A 204 21.59 8.85 -7.33
N GLY A 205 21.01 8.56 -8.51
CA GLY A 205 20.78 7.19 -8.99
C GLY A 205 22.05 6.34 -9.01
N ALA A 206 23.11 6.84 -9.64
CA ALA A 206 24.41 6.16 -9.71
C ALA A 206 25.05 5.89 -8.34
N GLU A 207 24.95 6.82 -7.39
CA GLU A 207 25.44 6.62 -6.02
C GLU A 207 24.67 5.48 -5.32
N ALA A 208 23.35 5.44 -5.50
CA ALA A 208 22.52 4.36 -4.96
C ALA A 208 22.81 3.01 -5.62
N VAL A 209 23.04 2.97 -6.94
CA VAL A 209 23.44 1.74 -7.64
C VAL A 209 24.77 1.22 -7.10
N HIS A 210 25.77 2.09 -6.99
CA HIS A 210 27.07 1.72 -6.46
C HIS A 210 26.97 1.15 -5.04
N TRP A 211 26.26 1.85 -4.15
CA TRP A 211 26.11 1.42 -2.76
C TRP A 211 25.36 0.09 -2.64
N MET A 212 24.22 -0.06 -3.32
CA MET A 212 23.44 -1.30 -3.28
C MET A 212 24.23 -2.50 -3.85
N GLY A 213 24.98 -2.30 -4.94
CA GLY A 213 25.81 -3.35 -5.53
C GLY A 213 26.89 -3.86 -4.58
N GLN A 214 27.55 -2.95 -3.85
CA GLN A 214 28.52 -3.32 -2.83
C GLN A 214 27.88 -3.98 -1.61
N HIS A 215 26.75 -3.45 -1.13
CA HIS A 215 26.12 -3.91 0.11
C HIS A 215 25.48 -5.30 -0.02
N PHE A 216 24.85 -5.58 -1.16
CA PHE A 216 24.14 -6.85 -1.41
C PHE A 216 24.91 -7.79 -2.34
N GLU A 217 26.15 -7.46 -2.72
CA GLU A 217 26.99 -8.24 -3.63
C GLU A 217 26.29 -8.56 -4.97
N LEU A 218 25.53 -7.59 -5.49
CA LEU A 218 24.74 -7.73 -6.71
C LEU A 218 25.50 -7.20 -7.93
N ASP A 219 25.29 -7.86 -9.08
CA ASP A 219 25.75 -7.30 -10.34
C ASP A 219 24.99 -6.01 -10.70
N HIS A 220 25.60 -5.21 -11.57
CA HIS A 220 25.05 -3.92 -12.00
C HIS A 220 23.60 -4.01 -12.51
N GLN A 221 23.31 -5.02 -13.34
CA GLN A 221 22.00 -5.20 -13.94
C GLN A 221 20.94 -5.57 -12.89
N GLN A 222 21.32 -6.38 -11.90
CA GLN A 222 20.46 -6.77 -10.78
C GLN A 222 20.13 -5.56 -9.91
N VAL A 223 21.10 -4.71 -9.59
CA VAL A 223 20.87 -3.51 -8.77
C VAL A 223 19.91 -2.55 -9.46
N VAL A 224 20.11 -2.28 -10.75
CA VAL A 224 19.19 -1.43 -11.53
C VAL A 224 17.78 -2.01 -11.50
N LYS A 225 17.62 -3.33 -11.67
CA LYS A 225 16.30 -4.00 -11.56
C LYS A 225 15.70 -3.90 -10.17
N VAL A 226 16.49 -3.96 -9.10
CA VAL A 226 16.02 -3.77 -7.71
C VAL A 226 15.50 -2.34 -7.53
N GLY A 227 16.23 -1.34 -7.98
CA GLY A 227 15.77 0.05 -7.91
C GLY A 227 14.54 0.31 -8.80
N GLN A 228 14.45 -0.31 -9.98
CA GLN A 228 13.24 -0.24 -10.81
C GLN A 228 12.05 -0.94 -10.15
N ALA A 229 12.27 -2.03 -9.42
CA ALA A 229 11.23 -2.69 -8.64
C ALA A 229 10.74 -1.78 -7.49
N LEU A 230 11.65 -1.11 -6.76
CA LEU A 230 11.29 -0.09 -5.77
C LEU A 230 10.50 1.06 -6.40
N GLN A 231 10.89 1.50 -7.60
CA GLN A 231 10.20 2.55 -8.33
C GLN A 231 8.79 2.11 -8.77
N ALA A 232 8.64 0.87 -9.24
CA ALA A 232 7.34 0.30 -9.62
C ALA A 232 6.38 0.17 -8.43
N LEU A 233 6.92 -0.09 -7.23
CA LEU A 233 6.16 -0.06 -5.97
C LEU A 233 5.88 1.35 -5.45
N GLY A 234 6.43 2.38 -6.12
CA GLY A 234 6.34 3.77 -5.73
C GLY A 234 7.17 4.15 -4.50
N LEU A 235 8.08 3.29 -4.05
CA LEU A 235 8.94 3.54 -2.88
C LEU A 235 10.06 4.54 -3.18
N ILE A 236 10.50 4.60 -4.44
CA ILE A 236 11.37 5.65 -4.96
C ILE A 236 10.74 6.28 -6.22
N TYR A 237 11.10 7.53 -6.52
CA TYR A 237 10.65 8.19 -7.75
C TYR A 237 11.66 9.24 -8.21
N HIS A 238 11.73 9.45 -9.52
CA HIS A 238 12.56 10.52 -10.10
C HIS A 238 11.98 11.89 -9.72
N VAL A 239 12.84 12.87 -9.41
CA VAL A 239 12.39 14.19 -8.93
C VAL A 239 11.44 14.94 -9.87
N ALA A 240 11.44 14.60 -11.16
CA ALA A 240 10.52 15.13 -12.18
C ALA A 240 9.53 14.09 -12.73
N ASN A 241 9.49 12.87 -12.17
CA ASN A 241 8.64 11.74 -12.63
C ASN A 241 8.85 11.27 -14.08
N GLU A 242 9.92 11.71 -14.74
CA GLU A 242 10.21 11.37 -16.15
C GLU A 242 11.13 10.15 -16.36
N GLN A 243 12.02 9.85 -15.40
CA GLN A 243 13.10 8.88 -15.62
C GLN A 243 12.87 7.58 -14.84
N LYS A 244 13.21 6.46 -15.48
CA LYS A 244 13.35 5.17 -14.79
C LYS A 244 14.61 5.16 -13.95
N PHE A 245 14.61 4.38 -12.88
CA PHE A 245 15.83 4.17 -12.11
C PHE A 245 16.92 3.54 -12.99
N SER A 246 18.08 4.19 -13.04
CA SER A 246 19.26 3.80 -13.80
C SER A 246 20.54 4.23 -13.09
N ASP A 247 21.67 3.69 -13.52
CA ASP A 247 23.01 4.07 -13.07
C ASP A 247 23.46 5.37 -13.75
N GLU A 248 22.68 6.42 -13.53
CA GLU A 248 22.92 7.75 -14.09
C GLU A 248 22.85 8.80 -12.97
N ALA A 249 23.39 9.98 -13.25
CA ALA A 249 23.40 11.11 -12.31
C ALA A 249 22.05 11.81 -12.15
N PHE A 250 20.93 11.08 -12.32
CA PHE A 250 19.59 11.58 -12.07
C PHE A 250 19.28 11.64 -10.58
N PHE A 251 18.41 12.58 -10.19
CA PHE A 251 17.98 12.72 -8.82
C PHE A 251 16.70 11.93 -8.56
N PHE A 252 16.71 11.15 -7.50
CA PHE A 252 15.56 10.38 -7.02
C PHE A 252 15.22 10.76 -5.58
N ARG A 253 14.00 10.44 -5.15
CA ARG A 253 13.52 10.61 -3.77
C ARG A 253 12.90 9.32 -3.27
N LEU A 254 12.96 9.11 -1.96
CA LEU A 254 12.21 8.07 -1.25
C LEU A 254 10.82 8.60 -0.89
N ARG A 255 9.81 7.74 -0.98
CA ARG A 255 8.39 8.11 -0.75
C ARG A 255 7.94 7.94 0.70
N ALA A 256 8.70 7.21 1.52
CA ALA A 256 8.34 6.93 2.91
C ALA A 256 9.54 7.12 3.86
N PRO A 257 10.00 8.37 4.06
CA PRO A 257 10.94 8.64 5.14
C PRO A 257 10.28 8.29 6.48
N ALA A 258 10.98 7.54 7.34
CA ALA A 258 10.51 7.10 8.65
C ALA A 258 9.96 8.25 9.53
N GLN A 259 10.36 9.49 9.24
CA GLN A 259 9.90 10.72 9.88
C GLN A 259 8.39 11.00 9.69
N LEU A 260 7.78 10.55 8.60
CA LEU A 260 6.34 10.77 8.34
C LEU A 260 5.41 9.91 9.19
N THR A 261 5.94 9.05 10.04
CA THR A 261 5.15 8.13 10.85
C THR A 261 4.33 8.79 11.95
N GLN A 262 4.65 10.05 12.29
CA GLN A 262 3.97 10.79 13.36
C GLN A 262 2.69 11.51 12.92
N VAL A 263 2.47 11.68 11.62
CA VAL A 263 1.26 12.37 11.13
C VAL A 263 0.10 11.40 11.08
N ASN A 264 -0.93 11.68 11.89
CA ASN A 264 -2.17 10.92 11.88
C ASN A 264 -2.97 11.22 10.61
N ASN A 265 -3.10 10.23 9.72
CA ASN A 265 -3.81 10.36 8.46
C ASN A 265 -5.29 10.76 8.63
N ALA A 266 -5.99 10.29 9.68
CA ALA A 266 -7.37 10.68 9.95
C ALA A 266 -7.47 12.16 10.31
N LEU A 267 -6.56 12.65 11.15
CA LEU A 267 -6.50 14.07 11.51
C LEU A 267 -6.13 14.93 10.30
N ALA A 268 -5.17 14.49 9.49
CA ALA A 268 -4.81 15.18 8.26
C ALA A 268 -6.01 15.30 7.31
N LEU A 269 -6.74 14.20 7.09
CA LEU A 269 -7.94 14.19 6.25
C LEU A 269 -9.02 15.14 6.79
N GLN A 270 -9.32 15.07 8.09
CA GLN A 270 -10.30 15.96 8.72
C GLN A 270 -9.95 17.43 8.52
N ILE A 271 -8.69 17.80 8.75
CA ILE A 271 -8.23 19.19 8.63
C ILE A 271 -8.30 19.68 7.20
N LEU A 272 -7.98 18.83 6.22
CA LEU A 272 -8.15 19.16 4.81
C LEU A 272 -9.62 19.41 4.46
N SER A 273 -10.52 18.53 4.91
CA SER A 273 -11.96 18.70 4.69
C SER A 273 -12.50 19.98 5.34
N ASP A 274 -12.04 20.32 6.54
CA ASP A 274 -12.52 21.49 7.29
C ASP A 274 -11.96 22.82 6.76
N ARG A 275 -10.74 22.82 6.19
CA ARG A 275 -10.00 24.05 5.87
C ARG A 275 -9.94 24.39 4.38
N LEU A 276 -10.12 23.42 3.49
CA LEU A 276 -10.00 23.67 2.06
C LEU A 276 -11.24 24.33 1.48
N VAL A 277 -11.01 25.32 0.62
CA VAL A 277 -12.07 26.04 -0.10
C VAL A 277 -12.46 25.25 -1.34
N VAL A 278 -13.59 24.56 -1.24
CA VAL A 278 -14.18 23.77 -2.33
C VAL A 278 -15.16 24.64 -3.14
N VAL A 279 -14.81 24.93 -4.38
CA VAL A 279 -15.62 25.74 -5.31
C VAL A 279 -15.45 25.27 -6.75
N ASP A 280 -16.37 25.68 -7.61
CA ASP A 280 -16.27 25.48 -9.06
C ASP A 280 -15.16 26.40 -9.61
N ARG A 281 -14.28 25.85 -10.46
CA ARG A 281 -13.18 26.58 -11.10
C ARG A 281 -13.12 26.27 -12.58
N SER A 282 -12.64 27.22 -13.38
CA SER A 282 -12.42 27.04 -14.81
C SER A 282 -10.94 27.17 -15.16
N HIS A 283 -10.45 26.31 -16.04
CA HIS A 283 -9.08 26.39 -16.57
C HIS A 283 -9.06 26.01 -18.05
N LEU A 284 -8.42 26.85 -18.87
CA LEU A 284 -8.35 26.68 -20.34
C LEU A 284 -9.71 26.39 -21.00
N GLY A 285 -10.77 27.08 -20.55
CA GLY A 285 -12.12 26.94 -21.09
C GLY A 285 -12.85 25.66 -20.68
N LYS A 286 -12.31 24.88 -19.73
CA LYS A 286 -12.97 23.72 -19.11
C LYS A 286 -13.36 24.04 -17.68
N ASP A 287 -14.56 23.63 -17.30
CA ASP A 287 -15.11 23.82 -15.95
C ASP A 287 -14.91 22.57 -15.10
N TYR A 288 -14.50 22.79 -13.86
CA TYR A 288 -14.19 21.78 -12.86
C TYR A 288 -15.01 22.06 -11.60
N PRO A 289 -16.17 21.40 -11.43
CA PRO A 289 -17.03 21.67 -10.29
C PRO A 289 -16.43 21.10 -8.99
N SER A 290 -16.76 21.73 -7.87
CA SER A 290 -16.46 21.27 -6.51
C SER A 290 -15.02 20.78 -6.34
N CYS A 291 -14.05 21.60 -6.74
CA CYS A 291 -12.63 21.28 -6.63
C CYS A 291 -11.94 22.12 -5.56
N TRP A 292 -10.71 21.76 -5.22
CA TRP A 292 -9.79 22.49 -4.35
C TRP A 292 -8.38 22.47 -4.94
N VAL A 293 -7.49 23.35 -4.48
CA VAL A 293 -6.16 23.56 -5.09
C VAL A 293 -5.06 22.81 -4.32
N GLY A 294 -4.16 22.15 -5.03
CA GLY A 294 -3.06 21.36 -4.47
C GLY A 294 -2.15 22.16 -3.51
N GLN A 295 -1.76 23.38 -3.87
CA GLN A 295 -0.91 24.21 -3.00
C GLN A 295 -1.60 24.55 -1.66
N ASP A 296 -2.92 24.79 -1.67
CA ASP A 296 -3.67 25.16 -0.46
C ASP A 296 -3.68 23.98 0.53
N ALA A 297 -3.80 22.75 0.02
CA ALA A 297 -3.70 21.53 0.82
C ALA A 297 -2.31 21.35 1.42
N VAL A 298 -1.26 21.71 0.68
CA VAL A 298 0.11 21.70 1.19
C VAL A 298 0.29 22.72 2.32
N ASP A 299 -0.18 23.94 2.11
CA ASP A 299 -0.08 25.02 3.10
C ASP A 299 -0.78 24.66 4.41
N VAL A 300 -1.99 24.09 4.32
CA VAL A 300 -2.79 23.64 5.47
C VAL A 300 -2.04 22.60 6.30
N LEU A 301 -1.47 21.57 5.68
CA LEU A 301 -0.76 20.51 6.41
C LEU A 301 0.59 20.99 6.95
N CYS A 302 1.34 21.80 6.19
CA CYS A 302 2.58 22.41 6.68
C CYS A 302 2.33 23.25 7.93
N ALA A 303 1.30 24.10 7.92
CA ALA A 303 0.95 24.95 9.06
C ALA A 303 0.51 24.12 10.27
N LYS A 304 -0.20 23.01 10.05
CA LYS A 304 -0.72 22.17 11.14
C LYS A 304 0.35 21.30 11.79
N PHE A 305 1.16 20.63 10.98
CA PHE A 305 2.06 19.57 11.44
C PHE A 305 3.52 20.01 11.55
N ALA A 306 3.83 21.27 11.20
CA ALA A 306 5.19 21.80 11.17
C ALA A 306 6.14 20.95 10.29
N ILE A 307 5.60 20.45 9.18
CA ILE A 307 6.30 19.62 8.19
C ILE A 307 6.70 20.44 6.96
N THR A 308 7.68 19.95 6.21
CA THR A 308 8.08 20.53 4.94
C THR A 308 7.00 20.36 3.87
N ARG A 309 7.03 21.19 2.81
CA ARG A 309 6.11 21.05 1.66
C ARG A 309 6.20 19.67 1.02
N HIS A 310 7.41 19.13 0.93
CA HIS A 310 7.64 17.82 0.36
C HIS A 310 6.98 16.71 1.19
N GLU A 311 7.16 16.73 2.52
CA GLU A 311 6.49 15.81 3.44
C GLU A 311 4.96 15.90 3.34
N SER A 312 4.43 17.12 3.22
CA SER A 312 3.00 17.33 2.99
C SER A 312 2.52 16.69 1.67
N GLN A 313 3.26 16.84 0.57
CA GLN A 313 2.93 16.19 -0.70
C GLN A 313 2.93 14.66 -0.59
N LEU A 314 3.83 14.08 0.22
CA LEU A 314 3.88 12.64 0.47
C LEU A 314 2.63 12.15 1.21
N ILE A 315 2.18 12.88 2.24
CA ILE A 315 0.92 12.60 2.95
C ILE A 315 -0.28 12.72 2.03
N LEU A 316 -0.35 13.79 1.23
CA LEU A 316 -1.45 14.02 0.29
C LEU A 316 -1.52 12.93 -0.77
N TYR A 317 -0.37 12.56 -1.35
CA TYR A 317 -0.32 11.43 -2.27
C TYR A 317 -0.78 10.12 -1.60
N ARG A 318 -0.40 9.87 -0.35
CA ARG A 318 -0.85 8.69 0.40
C ARG A 318 -2.36 8.69 0.59
N LEU A 319 -2.97 9.81 0.99
CA LEU A 319 -4.43 9.93 1.12
C LEU A 319 -5.15 9.74 -0.22
N MET A 320 -4.59 10.26 -1.31
CA MET A 320 -5.07 10.04 -2.67
C MET A 320 -5.03 8.55 -3.05
N GLN A 321 -3.96 7.84 -2.69
CA GLN A 321 -3.85 6.40 -2.91
C GLN A 321 -4.83 5.56 -2.07
N PHE A 322 -5.32 6.07 -0.94
CA PHE A 322 -6.43 5.46 -0.20
C PHE A 322 -7.81 5.81 -0.79
N GLY A 323 -7.86 6.69 -1.80
CA GLY A 323 -9.09 7.03 -2.52
C GLY A 323 -9.89 8.16 -1.90
N PHE A 324 -9.34 8.92 -0.94
CA PHE A 324 -10.08 10.02 -0.30
C PHE A 324 -10.32 11.21 -1.22
N PHE A 325 -9.48 11.39 -2.23
CA PHE A 325 -9.62 12.41 -3.26
C PHE A 325 -8.90 12.00 -4.53
N GLU A 326 -9.17 12.69 -5.62
CA GLU A 326 -8.56 12.45 -6.93
C GLU A 326 -8.19 13.76 -7.62
N HIS A 327 -7.27 13.68 -8.59
CA HIS A 327 -7.00 14.79 -9.49
C HIS A 327 -8.16 14.90 -10.51
N VAL A 328 -8.63 16.12 -10.80
CA VAL A 328 -9.86 16.32 -11.60
C VAL A 328 -9.76 15.85 -13.07
N VAL A 329 -8.55 15.59 -13.57
CA VAL A 329 -8.33 14.96 -14.89
C VAL A 329 -7.73 13.56 -14.82
N GLY A 330 -7.71 12.93 -13.64
CA GLY A 330 -7.31 11.53 -13.47
C GLY A 330 -5.79 11.27 -13.45
N GLU A 331 -4.97 12.29 -13.15
CA GLU A 331 -3.55 12.07 -12.90
C GLU A 331 -3.35 11.24 -11.63
N GLN A 332 -2.34 10.37 -11.63
CA GLN A 332 -2.07 9.44 -10.52
C GLN A 332 -1.21 10.06 -9.41
N GLY A 333 -0.72 11.29 -9.61
CA GLY A 333 0.21 11.99 -8.71
C GLY A 333 -0.46 13.12 -7.92
N PHE A 334 0.21 13.51 -6.82
CA PHE A 334 -0.11 14.74 -6.12
C PHE A 334 0.96 15.80 -6.42
N PHE A 335 0.53 17.00 -6.79
CA PHE A 335 1.37 18.10 -7.23
C PHE A 335 1.07 19.34 -6.40
N ASP A 336 2.14 19.91 -5.85
CA ASP A 336 2.10 21.21 -5.19
C ASP A 336 2.06 22.31 -6.25
N GLY A 337 1.03 23.15 -6.19
CA GLY A 337 0.77 24.21 -7.16
C GLY A 337 -0.71 24.34 -7.51
N ASN A 338 -0.99 25.02 -8.62
CA ASN A 338 -2.34 25.32 -9.11
C ASN A 338 -3.01 24.12 -9.82
N TYR A 339 -2.88 22.94 -9.25
CA TYR A 339 -3.53 21.71 -9.70
C TYR A 339 -4.84 21.51 -8.95
N PHE A 340 -5.86 20.98 -9.64
CA PHE A 340 -7.19 20.84 -9.07
C PHE A 340 -7.46 19.40 -8.64
N TYR A 341 -7.98 19.26 -7.44
CA TYR A 341 -8.36 17.99 -6.85
C TYR A 341 -9.80 18.05 -6.38
N ARG A 342 -10.42 16.88 -6.21
CA ARG A 342 -11.79 16.74 -5.71
C ARG A 342 -11.81 15.65 -4.65
N PHE A 343 -12.47 15.92 -3.53
CA PHE A 343 -12.75 14.87 -2.55
C PHE A 343 -13.72 13.87 -3.17
N ASN A 344 -13.43 12.59 -3.02
CA ASN A 344 -14.27 11.55 -3.61
C ASN A 344 -15.49 11.22 -2.73
N ASP A 345 -16.05 12.27 -2.11
CA ASP A 345 -16.91 12.29 -0.93
C ASP A 345 -16.17 11.79 0.33
N SER A 346 -15.94 12.65 1.32
CA SER A 346 -15.44 12.28 2.66
C SER A 346 -16.09 13.17 3.73
N PRO A 347 -16.09 12.73 5.00
CA PRO A 347 -17.08 11.88 5.67
C PRO A 347 -18.35 12.65 6.10
N ALA A 348 -19.34 11.92 6.62
CA ALA A 348 -20.42 12.52 7.42
C ALA A 348 -19.88 13.07 8.74
#